data_AF-A0A0B2X8Y3-F1
#
_entry.id   AF-A0A0B2X8Y3-F1
#
_cell.length_a   1.000
_cell.length_b   1.000
_cell.length_c   1.000
_cell.angle_alpha   90.00
_cell.angle_beta   90.00
_cell.angle_gamma   90.00
#
_symmetry.space_group_name_H-M   'P 1'
#
loop_
_entity.id
_entity.type
_entity.pdbx_description
1 polymer ?
#
loop_
_entity_poly.entity_id
_entity_poly.type
_entity_poly.pdbx_seq_one_letter_code
_entity_poly.pdbx_strand_id
1 'polypeptide(L)'
;MQAEKKLSGGDGFFSFLSDKSGNDSDGADLLEKAANAFMAENKFLEAGKAFERLAPVYRDRLELDSSAAGAAGSAIEAYVKAGDAAAAARCFELLRSPALKKGQSNRVDRYGRLLAGLYEKTLGDMKSASMCYDVIAEEYEANLNPHNARKNKTQAAATRAIYFAQLVTAGTDPHESAKDLKYVERTLIKLAQDSYNTNEVLLRLGIVYLITGDSNDYDKAAAPAGPAAASVGAQAAAAGSSAGALADEANAAFDAQTRLDFGFAKSREGALVRDLAAALKADNLQQFVKLLMQYPGTNEESKAWYETMLMLAGGYKWKGNAVKAEMERQKRQPFEDSQNGGQQQPWGDQPEPQRYSQPQHQPQYSSPPQHAPGTQVKNETDPDVPDANEWA
;
A
#
# COMPACT_ATOMS: atom_id res chain seq x y z
N MET A 1 -21.91 10.38 31.34
CA MET A 1 -22.93 10.76 32.34
C MET A 1 -23.27 12.25 32.37
N GLN A 2 -22.39 13.19 32.73
CA GLN A 2 -22.77 14.62 32.76
C GLN A 2 -23.07 15.18 31.37
N ALA A 3 -22.26 14.84 30.37
CA ALA A 3 -22.52 15.22 28.98
C ALA A 3 -23.82 14.61 28.43
N GLU A 4 -24.10 13.34 28.71
CA GLU A 4 -25.34 12.66 28.29
C GLU A 4 -26.58 13.35 28.87
N LYS A 5 -26.53 13.80 30.13
CA LYS A 5 -27.62 14.56 30.77
C LYS A 5 -27.86 15.92 30.12
N LYS A 6 -26.81 16.55 29.59
CA LYS A 6 -26.90 17.81 28.86
C LYS A 6 -27.46 17.58 27.45
N LEU A 7 -26.99 16.54 26.77
CA LEU A 7 -27.42 16.16 25.42
C LEU A 7 -28.83 15.55 25.37
N SER A 8 -29.36 15.00 26.47
CA SER A 8 -30.72 14.46 26.47
C SER A 8 -31.80 15.54 26.48
N GLY A 9 -31.45 16.78 26.88
CA GLY A 9 -32.45 17.72 27.38
C GLY A 9 -33.13 17.15 28.65
N GLY A 10 -33.75 17.99 29.47
CA GLY A 10 -34.58 17.46 30.56
C GLY A 10 -35.86 16.85 29.99
N ASP A 11 -36.13 15.57 30.26
CA ASP A 11 -37.42 14.94 29.96
C ASP A 11 -38.51 15.60 30.84
N GLY A 12 -39.26 16.53 30.26
CA GLY A 12 -40.39 17.17 30.93
C GLY A 12 -40.67 18.58 30.44
N PHE A 13 -41.82 19.11 30.86
CA PHE A 13 -42.42 20.43 30.58
C PHE A 13 -41.45 21.64 30.50
N PHE A 14 -40.23 21.54 31.05
CA PHE A 14 -39.16 22.54 30.97
C PHE A 14 -38.34 22.53 29.66
N SER A 15 -38.45 21.50 28.80
CA SER A 15 -37.72 21.46 27.51
C SER A 15 -38.16 22.56 26.52
N PHE A 16 -39.30 23.21 26.75
CA PHE A 16 -39.78 24.34 25.95
C PHE A 16 -39.13 25.68 26.37
N LEU A 17 -38.49 25.75 27.54
CA LEU A 17 -37.88 26.97 28.09
C LEU A 17 -36.35 26.97 28.03
N SER A 18 -35.70 25.86 27.65
CA SER A 18 -34.24 25.77 27.56
C SER A 18 -33.76 25.99 26.13
N ASP A 19 -32.77 26.87 25.94
CA ASP A 19 -32.09 27.05 24.67
C ASP A 19 -31.34 25.76 24.28
N LYS A 20 -31.90 25.02 23.31
CA LYS A 20 -31.44 23.69 22.91
C LYS A 20 -30.01 23.72 22.36
N SER A 21 -29.64 24.78 21.65
CA SER A 21 -28.30 24.96 21.09
C SER A 21 -27.24 25.06 22.20
N GLY A 22 -27.52 25.82 23.27
CA GLY A 22 -26.61 25.94 24.41
C GLY A 22 -26.40 24.64 25.19
N ASN A 23 -27.42 23.77 25.26
CA ASN A 23 -27.27 22.45 25.88
C ASN A 23 -26.42 21.48 25.04
N ASP A 24 -26.54 21.55 23.71
CA ASP A 24 -25.75 20.73 22.80
C ASP A 24 -24.28 21.18 22.79
N SER A 25 -23.99 22.48 22.86
CA SER A 25 -22.62 22.99 22.98
C SER A 25 -21.98 22.60 24.32
N ASP A 26 -22.68 22.80 25.44
CA ASP A 26 -22.22 22.38 26.77
C ASP A 26 -21.94 20.87 26.81
N GLY A 27 -22.81 20.09 26.19
CA GLY A 27 -22.68 18.64 26.08
C GLY A 27 -21.45 18.22 25.26
N ALA A 28 -21.22 18.88 24.12
CA ALA A 28 -20.05 18.67 23.29
C ALA A 28 -18.74 19.00 24.04
N ASP A 29 -18.69 20.15 24.72
CA ASP A 29 -17.52 20.57 25.52
C ASP A 29 -17.18 19.57 26.62
N LEU A 30 -18.20 19.00 27.29
CA LEU A 30 -18.00 17.99 28.31
C LEU A 30 -17.49 16.66 27.73
N LEU A 31 -17.99 16.25 26.56
CA LEU A 31 -17.49 15.07 25.86
C LEU A 31 -16.04 15.26 25.42
N GLU A 32 -15.71 16.43 24.85
CA GLU A 32 -14.35 16.75 24.40
C GLU A 32 -13.36 16.76 25.57
N LYS A 33 -13.71 17.44 26.67
CA LYS A 33 -12.90 17.43 27.90
C LYS A 33 -12.68 16.02 28.44
N ALA A 34 -13.72 15.19 28.46
CA ALA A 34 -13.61 13.81 28.92
C ALA A 34 -12.72 12.98 27.98
N ALA A 35 -12.88 13.12 26.66
CA ALA A 35 -12.08 12.40 25.66
C ALA A 35 -10.59 12.75 25.79
N ASN A 36 -10.28 14.04 25.92
CA ASN A 36 -8.92 14.53 26.13
C ASN A 36 -8.32 14.05 27.46
N ALA A 37 -9.12 14.01 28.54
CA ALA A 37 -8.67 13.45 29.82
C ALA A 37 -8.35 11.95 29.71
N PHE A 38 -9.19 11.17 29.01
CA PHE A 38 -8.90 9.75 28.75
C PHE A 38 -7.64 9.56 27.92
N MET A 39 -7.38 10.41 26.92
CA MET A 39 -6.12 10.39 26.16
C MET A 39 -4.91 10.64 27.07
N ALA A 40 -4.98 11.64 27.97
CA ALA A 40 -3.91 11.95 28.90
C ALA A 40 -3.63 10.81 29.90
N GLU A 41 -4.64 10.02 30.24
CA GLU A 41 -4.52 8.84 31.11
C GLU A 41 -4.17 7.54 30.36
N ASN A 42 -3.87 7.60 29.05
CA ASN A 42 -3.65 6.43 28.17
C ASN A 42 -4.83 5.45 28.12
N LYS A 43 -6.04 5.90 28.47
CA LYS A 43 -7.29 5.13 28.37
C LYS A 43 -7.87 5.28 26.96
N PHE A 44 -7.13 4.73 25.99
CA PHE A 44 -7.37 4.98 24.57
C PHE A 44 -8.75 4.47 24.09
N LEU A 45 -9.25 3.36 24.64
CA LEU A 45 -10.55 2.83 24.27
C LEU A 45 -11.69 3.75 24.72
N GLU A 46 -11.60 4.28 25.94
CA GLU A 46 -12.55 5.24 26.50
C GLU A 46 -12.50 6.58 25.78
N ALA A 47 -11.30 7.05 25.42
CA ALA A 47 -11.10 8.23 24.61
C ALA A 47 -11.76 8.10 23.23
N GLY A 48 -11.52 6.98 22.53
CA GLY A 48 -12.13 6.67 21.25
C GLY A 48 -13.66 6.70 21.30
N LYS A 49 -14.25 6.04 22.31
CA LYS A 49 -15.71 6.05 22.53
C LYS A 49 -16.27 7.45 22.78
N ALA A 50 -15.55 8.28 23.52
CA ALA A 50 -15.96 9.65 23.80
C ALA A 50 -15.92 10.53 22.53
N PHE A 51 -14.84 10.45 21.75
CA PHE A 51 -14.73 11.16 20.47
C PHE A 51 -15.70 10.65 19.41
N GLU A 52 -15.94 9.34 19.32
CA GLU A 52 -16.92 8.74 18.41
C GLU A 52 -18.34 9.23 18.71
N ARG A 53 -18.66 9.46 19.99
CA ARG A 53 -19.93 10.07 20.42
C ARG A 53 -19.98 11.58 20.18
N LEU A 54 -18.84 12.27 20.22
CA LEU A 54 -18.73 13.71 20.01
C LEU A 54 -18.93 14.08 18.53
N ALA A 55 -18.37 13.29 17.61
CA ALA A 55 -18.45 13.55 16.17
C ALA A 55 -19.89 13.76 15.63
N PRO A 56 -20.90 12.91 15.94
CA PRO A 56 -22.27 13.14 15.50
C PRO A 56 -22.95 14.32 16.22
N VAL A 57 -22.51 14.70 17.44
CA VAL A 57 -23.03 15.92 18.09
C VAL A 57 -22.59 17.16 17.31
N TYR A 58 -21.30 17.23 16.94
CA TYR A 58 -20.82 18.33 16.08
C TYR A 58 -21.53 18.34 14.73
N ARG A 59 -21.72 17.18 14.10
CA ARG A 59 -22.34 17.09 12.77
C ARG A 59 -23.84 17.43 12.80
N ASP A 60 -24.60 16.70 13.61
CA ASP A 60 -26.07 16.68 13.51
C ASP A 60 -26.76 17.76 14.35
N ARG A 61 -26.12 18.21 15.43
CA ARG A 61 -26.74 19.14 16.39
C ARG A 61 -26.18 20.55 16.31
N LEU A 62 -24.87 20.65 16.04
CA LEU A 62 -24.16 21.92 15.97
C LEU A 62 -23.82 22.34 14.53
N GLU A 63 -23.99 21.44 13.56
CA GLU A 63 -23.70 21.68 12.13
C GLU A 63 -22.25 22.16 11.88
N LEU A 64 -21.30 21.65 12.68
CA LEU A 64 -19.88 21.98 12.64
C LEU A 64 -19.07 20.84 11.97
N ASP A 65 -19.16 20.73 10.64
CA ASP A 65 -18.53 19.64 9.87
C ASP A 65 -17.01 19.51 10.12
N SER A 66 -16.29 20.63 10.20
CA SER A 66 -14.85 20.62 10.46
C SER A 66 -14.52 20.04 11.84
N SER A 67 -15.32 20.38 12.86
CA SER A 67 -15.18 19.85 14.22
C SER A 67 -15.58 18.39 14.29
N ALA A 68 -16.65 18.00 13.59
CA ALA A 68 -17.07 16.60 13.48
C ALA A 68 -15.98 15.72 12.86
N ALA A 69 -15.37 16.16 11.76
CA ALA A 69 -14.25 15.48 11.13
C ALA A 69 -12.98 15.47 12.02
N GLY A 70 -12.78 16.52 12.82
CA GLY A 70 -11.72 16.57 13.84
C GLY A 70 -11.92 15.48 14.91
N ALA A 71 -13.11 15.43 15.51
CA ALA A 71 -13.49 14.43 16.50
C ALA A 71 -13.42 13.00 15.95
N ALA A 72 -13.89 12.76 14.72
CA ALA A 72 -13.75 11.46 14.06
C ALA A 72 -12.28 11.06 13.90
N GLY A 73 -11.42 11.99 13.51
CA GLY A 73 -9.98 11.79 13.45
C GLY A 73 -9.35 11.41 14.78
N SER A 74 -9.66 12.15 15.85
CA SER A 74 -9.21 11.85 17.20
C SER A 74 -9.72 10.49 17.70
N ALA A 75 -10.94 10.10 17.33
CA ALA A 75 -11.47 8.77 17.62
C ALA A 75 -10.65 7.66 16.92
N ILE A 76 -10.32 7.83 15.63
CA ILE A 76 -9.48 6.89 14.88
C ILE A 76 -8.12 6.75 15.55
N GLU A 77 -7.47 7.86 15.91
CA GLU A 77 -6.16 7.83 16.57
C GLU A 77 -6.20 7.08 17.90
N ALA A 78 -7.22 7.34 18.72
CA ALA A 78 -7.42 6.66 19.99
C ALA A 78 -7.68 5.16 19.79
N TYR A 79 -8.55 4.77 18.86
CA TYR A 79 -8.83 3.36 18.60
C TYR A 79 -7.63 2.62 18.00
N VAL A 80 -6.81 3.27 17.17
CA VAL A 80 -5.56 2.67 16.68
C VAL A 80 -4.58 2.44 17.83
N LYS A 81 -4.41 3.42 18.73
CA LYS A 81 -3.59 3.23 19.95
C LYS A 81 -4.12 2.14 20.87
N ALA A 82 -5.43 1.91 20.88
CA ALA A 82 -6.07 0.82 21.61
C ALA A 82 -5.98 -0.55 20.90
N GLY A 83 -5.54 -0.59 19.63
CA GLY A 83 -5.55 -1.80 18.80
C GLY A 83 -6.93 -2.23 18.28
N ASP A 84 -7.96 -1.38 18.39
CA ASP A 84 -9.33 -1.67 17.94
C ASP A 84 -9.54 -1.22 16.49
N ALA A 85 -9.11 -2.04 15.53
CA ALA A 85 -9.23 -1.74 14.11
C ALA A 85 -10.68 -1.61 13.64
N ALA A 86 -11.60 -2.39 14.22
CA ALA A 86 -13.01 -2.36 13.83
C ALA A 86 -13.66 -1.03 14.22
N ALA A 87 -13.36 -0.51 15.41
CA ALA A 87 -13.85 0.80 15.83
C ALA A 87 -13.19 1.95 15.04
N ALA A 88 -11.88 1.87 14.82
CA ALA A 88 -11.17 2.83 13.97
C ALA A 88 -11.75 2.89 12.55
N ALA A 89 -12.03 1.74 11.94
CA ALA A 89 -12.63 1.65 10.61
C ALA A 89 -14.02 2.31 10.55
N ARG A 90 -14.87 2.11 11.57
CA ARG A 90 -16.18 2.79 11.64
C ARG A 90 -16.04 4.32 11.69
N CYS A 91 -15.10 4.82 12.49
CA CYS A 91 -14.84 6.27 12.55
C CYS A 91 -14.22 6.80 11.25
N PHE A 92 -13.41 6.01 10.55
CA PHE A 92 -12.88 6.36 9.24
C PHE A 92 -13.97 6.44 8.16
N GLU A 93 -14.96 5.54 8.20
CA GLU A 93 -16.14 5.63 7.35
C GLU A 93 -16.98 6.88 7.61
N LEU A 94 -17.12 7.27 8.89
CA LEU A 94 -17.76 8.53 9.24
C LEU A 94 -17.00 9.73 8.65
N LEU A 95 -15.67 9.76 8.78
CA LEU A 95 -14.82 10.81 8.21
C LEU A 95 -14.96 10.92 6.68
N ARG A 96 -15.14 9.79 6.00
CA ARG A 96 -15.33 9.71 4.54
C ARG A 96 -16.75 10.03 4.07
N SER A 97 -17.72 10.10 5.00
CA SER A 97 -19.12 10.32 4.64
C SER A 97 -19.29 11.61 3.81
N PRO A 98 -20.22 11.65 2.83
CA PRO A 98 -20.42 12.83 1.98
C PRO A 98 -20.64 14.14 2.76
N ALA A 99 -21.24 14.04 3.95
CA ALA A 99 -21.43 15.17 4.87
C ALA A 99 -20.11 15.78 5.34
N LEU A 100 -19.09 14.96 5.60
CA LEU A 100 -17.79 15.43 6.10
C LEU A 100 -16.75 15.55 4.99
N LYS A 101 -16.94 14.92 3.83
CA LYS A 101 -15.90 14.73 2.81
C LYS A 101 -15.24 16.02 2.28
N LYS A 102 -15.97 17.14 2.24
CA LYS A 102 -15.47 18.38 1.59
C LYS A 102 -14.25 18.94 2.33
N GLY A 103 -13.10 18.98 1.62
CA GLY A 103 -11.86 19.57 2.13
C GLY A 103 -11.10 18.73 3.16
N GLN A 104 -11.47 17.45 3.36
CA GLN A 104 -10.87 16.59 4.37
C GLN A 104 -9.80 15.63 3.84
N SER A 105 -9.32 15.80 2.61
CA SER A 105 -8.39 14.87 1.96
C SER A 105 -7.12 14.62 2.76
N ASN A 106 -6.57 15.66 3.40
CA ASN A 106 -5.41 15.53 4.29
C ASN A 106 -5.72 14.67 5.53
N ARG A 107 -6.94 14.77 6.07
CA ARG A 107 -7.37 13.92 7.20
C ARG A 107 -7.60 12.49 6.74
N VAL A 108 -8.21 12.28 5.56
CA VAL A 108 -8.40 10.94 4.98
C VAL A 108 -7.06 10.25 4.76
N ASP A 109 -6.06 10.93 4.18
CA ASP A 109 -4.72 10.37 4.01
C ASP A 109 -4.09 10.03 5.37
N ARG A 110 -4.02 11.00 6.31
CA ARG A 110 -3.41 10.80 7.62
C ARG A 110 -4.02 9.62 8.37
N TYR A 111 -5.34 9.62 8.54
CA TYR A 111 -6.02 8.62 9.36
C TYR A 111 -6.16 7.29 8.62
N GLY A 112 -6.27 7.30 7.29
CA GLY A 112 -6.22 6.10 6.46
C GLY A 112 -4.86 5.40 6.57
N ARG A 113 -3.75 6.14 6.55
CA ARG A 113 -2.40 5.57 6.77
C ARG A 113 -2.23 5.00 8.16
N LEU A 114 -2.77 5.67 9.17
CA LEU A 114 -2.71 5.19 10.54
C LEU A 114 -3.46 3.85 10.69
N LEU A 115 -4.66 3.76 10.11
CA LEU A 115 -5.46 2.53 10.09
C LEU A 115 -4.80 1.42 9.24
N ALA A 116 -4.25 1.77 8.07
CA ALA A 116 -3.48 0.85 7.25
C ALA A 116 -2.29 0.27 8.01
N GLY A 117 -1.56 1.10 8.76
CA GLY A 117 -0.43 0.68 9.60
C GLY A 117 -0.84 -0.28 10.71
N LEU A 118 -2.01 -0.07 11.34
CA LEU A 118 -2.55 -1.02 12.31
C LEU A 118 -2.82 -2.38 11.65
N TYR A 119 -3.49 -2.39 10.50
CA TYR A 119 -3.79 -3.62 9.76
C TYR A 119 -2.52 -4.36 9.32
N GLU A 120 -1.60 -3.67 8.64
CA GLU A 120 -0.41 -4.26 8.04
C GLU A 120 0.62 -4.69 9.09
N LYS A 121 0.99 -3.78 10.01
CA LYS A 121 2.13 -3.98 10.91
C LYS A 121 1.77 -4.68 12.21
N THR A 122 0.54 -4.49 12.70
CA THR A 122 0.12 -5.01 14.01
C THR A 122 -0.73 -6.27 13.86
N LEU A 123 -1.71 -6.25 12.95
CA LEU A 123 -2.66 -7.35 12.79
C LEU A 123 -2.26 -8.36 11.70
N GLY A 124 -1.35 -7.97 10.80
CA GLY A 124 -1.00 -8.78 9.62
C GLY A 124 -2.14 -8.93 8.61
N ASP A 125 -3.19 -8.12 8.70
CA ASP A 125 -4.34 -8.12 7.79
C ASP A 125 -4.03 -7.25 6.56
N MET A 126 -3.27 -7.85 5.65
CA MET A 126 -2.83 -7.21 4.40
C MET A 126 -4.01 -6.84 3.49
N LYS A 127 -5.13 -7.55 3.57
CA LYS A 127 -6.32 -7.27 2.76
C LYS A 127 -6.97 -5.96 3.18
N SER A 128 -7.20 -5.79 4.48
CA SER A 128 -7.80 -4.56 5.01
C SER A 128 -6.85 -3.36 4.88
N ALA A 129 -5.54 -3.58 5.03
CA ALA A 129 -4.53 -2.56 4.76
C ALA A 129 -4.56 -2.09 3.30
N SER A 130 -4.66 -3.00 2.32
CA SER A 130 -4.75 -2.62 0.91
C SER A 130 -5.97 -1.74 0.62
N MET A 131 -7.12 -2.08 1.22
CA MET A 131 -8.36 -1.32 1.05
C MET A 131 -8.25 0.11 1.62
N CYS A 132 -7.48 0.30 2.69
CA CYS A 132 -7.20 1.64 3.20
C CYS A 132 -6.40 2.47 2.17
N TYR A 133 -5.39 1.88 1.52
CA TYR A 133 -4.64 2.55 0.47
C TYR A 133 -5.48 2.83 -0.79
N ASP A 134 -6.41 1.94 -1.14
CA ASP A 134 -7.37 2.17 -2.23
C ASP A 134 -8.22 3.42 -1.94
N VAL A 135 -8.78 3.53 -0.73
CA VAL A 135 -9.58 4.70 -0.32
C VAL A 135 -8.74 5.99 -0.36
N ILE A 136 -7.50 5.95 0.10
CA ILE A 136 -6.60 7.12 0.03
C ILE A 136 -6.32 7.50 -1.43
N ALA A 137 -6.10 6.51 -2.31
CA ALA A 137 -5.90 6.75 -3.72
C ALA A 137 -7.13 7.40 -4.37
N GLU A 138 -8.32 6.87 -4.11
CA GLU A 138 -9.59 7.42 -4.61
C GLU A 138 -9.79 8.88 -4.17
N GLU A 139 -9.44 9.20 -2.92
CA GLU A 139 -9.51 10.57 -2.41
C GLU A 139 -8.56 11.49 -3.18
N TYR A 140 -7.32 11.09 -3.43
CA TYR A 140 -6.41 11.91 -4.24
C TYR A 140 -6.84 12.04 -5.70
N GLU A 141 -7.44 11.01 -6.31
CA GLU A 141 -7.98 11.10 -7.67
C GLU A 141 -9.15 12.09 -7.74
N ALA A 142 -10.07 12.03 -6.78
CA ALA A 142 -11.20 12.95 -6.69
C ALA A 142 -10.75 14.41 -6.54
N ASN A 143 -9.58 14.64 -5.94
CA ASN A 143 -9.00 15.97 -5.74
C ASN A 143 -7.90 16.32 -6.75
N LEU A 144 -7.90 15.67 -7.93
CA LEU A 144 -6.99 15.97 -9.05
C LEU A 144 -5.50 15.92 -8.67
N ASN A 145 -5.11 15.01 -7.78
CA ASN A 145 -3.74 14.76 -7.37
C ASN A 145 -3.28 13.35 -7.82
N PRO A 146 -3.02 13.17 -9.13
CA PRO A 146 -2.69 11.85 -9.71
C PRO A 146 -1.36 11.29 -9.20
N HIS A 147 -0.44 12.15 -8.75
CA HIS A 147 0.85 11.71 -8.19
C HIS A 147 0.66 10.91 -6.89
N ASN A 148 -0.05 11.48 -5.92
CA ASN A 148 -0.32 10.80 -4.66
C ASN A 148 -1.29 9.64 -4.84
N ALA A 149 -2.26 9.76 -5.74
CA ALA A 149 -3.13 8.63 -6.10
C ALA A 149 -2.30 7.43 -6.60
N ARG A 150 -1.38 7.65 -7.55
CA ARG A 150 -0.49 6.61 -8.07
C ARG A 150 0.32 5.93 -6.98
N LYS A 151 0.96 6.72 -6.10
CA LYS A 151 1.76 6.17 -4.99
C LYS A 151 0.92 5.21 -4.13
N ASN A 152 -0.30 5.60 -3.79
CA ASN A 152 -1.18 4.78 -2.97
C ASN A 152 -1.75 3.56 -3.73
N LYS A 153 -2.00 3.65 -5.04
CA LYS A 153 -2.37 2.47 -5.86
C LYS A 153 -1.25 1.45 -5.97
N THR A 154 -0.01 1.91 -6.12
CA THR A 154 1.16 1.02 -6.10
C THR A 154 1.25 0.32 -4.75
N GLN A 155 1.06 1.05 -3.65
CA GLN A 155 1.07 0.47 -2.30
C GLN A 155 -0.07 -0.54 -2.11
N ALA A 156 -1.30 -0.20 -2.51
CA ALA A 156 -2.44 -1.10 -2.42
C ALA A 156 -2.20 -2.41 -3.19
N ALA A 157 -1.70 -2.32 -4.43
CA ALA A 157 -1.33 -3.47 -5.22
C ALA A 157 -0.20 -4.30 -4.56
N ALA A 158 0.81 -3.64 -4.01
CA ALA A 158 1.90 -4.30 -3.29
C ALA A 158 1.39 -5.08 -2.08
N THR A 159 0.61 -4.45 -1.21
CA THR A 159 0.04 -5.08 0.00
C THR A 159 -0.92 -6.21 -0.36
N ARG A 160 -1.74 -6.05 -1.41
CA ARG A 160 -2.64 -7.11 -1.90
C ARG A 160 -1.88 -8.32 -2.45
N ALA A 161 -0.72 -8.10 -3.06
CA ALA A 161 0.13 -9.19 -3.53
C ALA A 161 0.72 -10.01 -2.36
N ILE A 162 1.09 -9.35 -1.25
CA ILE A 162 1.52 -10.04 -0.02
C ILE A 162 0.37 -10.82 0.60
N TYR A 163 -0.86 -10.26 0.61
CA TYR A 163 -2.05 -10.99 1.03
C TYR A 163 -2.24 -12.29 0.22
N PHE A 164 -2.10 -12.22 -1.12
CA PHE A 164 -2.13 -13.41 -1.97
C PHE A 164 -1.05 -14.44 -1.54
N ALA A 165 0.19 -14.00 -1.31
CA ALA A 165 1.26 -14.89 -0.86
C ALA A 165 0.94 -15.56 0.49
N GLN A 166 0.31 -14.84 1.43
CA GLN A 166 -0.14 -15.39 2.71
C GLN A 166 -1.20 -16.48 2.52
N LEU A 167 -2.20 -16.25 1.64
CA LEU A 167 -3.24 -17.23 1.35
C LEU A 167 -2.67 -18.51 0.75
N VAL A 168 -1.80 -18.39 -0.25
CA VAL A 168 -1.16 -19.55 -0.88
C VAL A 168 -0.32 -20.33 0.14
N THR A 169 0.44 -19.64 0.98
CA THR A 169 1.25 -20.26 2.03
C THR A 169 0.39 -20.97 3.09
N ALA A 170 -0.79 -20.43 3.38
CA ALA A 170 -1.75 -21.03 4.31
C ALA A 170 -2.49 -22.26 3.72
N GLY A 171 -2.27 -22.58 2.45
CA GLY A 171 -2.96 -23.67 1.76
C GLY A 171 -4.40 -23.35 1.35
N THR A 172 -4.76 -22.07 1.32
CA THR A 172 -6.05 -21.61 0.77
C THR A 172 -6.12 -21.96 -0.72
N ASP A 173 -7.33 -22.26 -1.20
CA ASP A 173 -7.57 -22.52 -2.61
C ASP A 173 -7.00 -21.36 -3.48
N PRO A 174 -6.06 -21.67 -4.41
CA PRO A 174 -5.54 -20.70 -5.36
C PRO A 174 -6.63 -19.97 -6.16
N HIS A 175 -7.79 -20.58 -6.40
CA HIS A 175 -8.90 -19.95 -7.15
C HIS A 175 -9.59 -18.81 -6.39
N GLU A 176 -9.75 -18.95 -5.06
CA GLU A 176 -10.28 -17.86 -4.24
C GLU A 176 -9.30 -16.67 -4.20
N SER A 177 -8.00 -16.98 -4.22
CA SER A 177 -6.89 -16.03 -4.16
C SER A 177 -6.61 -15.37 -5.53
N ALA A 178 -6.96 -16.01 -6.64
CA ALA A 178 -6.72 -15.53 -8.00
C ALA A 178 -7.37 -14.17 -8.31
N LYS A 179 -8.49 -13.85 -7.65
CA LYS A 179 -9.16 -12.54 -7.80
C LYS A 179 -8.26 -11.40 -7.32
N ASP A 180 -7.51 -11.63 -6.25
CA ASP A 180 -6.61 -10.64 -5.68
C ASP A 180 -5.39 -10.41 -6.57
N LEU A 181 -4.85 -11.48 -7.15
CA LEU A 181 -3.74 -11.36 -8.10
C LEU A 181 -4.16 -10.67 -9.41
N LYS A 182 -5.37 -10.96 -9.91
CA LYS A 182 -5.98 -10.21 -11.05
C LYS A 182 -6.19 -8.73 -10.73
N TYR A 183 -6.54 -8.39 -9.49
CA TYR A 183 -6.62 -6.99 -9.06
C TYR A 183 -5.26 -6.30 -9.13
N VAL A 184 -4.21 -6.97 -8.61
CA VAL A 184 -2.83 -6.48 -8.64
C VAL A 184 -2.38 -6.26 -10.09
N GLU A 185 -2.54 -7.27 -10.95
CA GLU A 185 -2.17 -7.22 -12.36
C GLU A 185 -2.83 -6.03 -13.09
N ARG A 186 -4.16 -5.92 -13.01
CA ARG A 186 -4.90 -4.82 -13.66
C ARG A 186 -4.47 -3.45 -13.16
N THR A 187 -4.25 -3.32 -11.85
CA THR A 187 -3.79 -2.07 -11.25
C THR A 187 -2.41 -1.69 -11.76
N LEU A 188 -1.45 -2.63 -11.78
CA LEU A 188 -0.10 -2.37 -12.27
C LEU A 188 -0.06 -2.08 -13.77
N ILE A 189 -0.86 -2.76 -14.60
CA ILE A 189 -0.99 -2.46 -16.03
C ILE A 189 -1.47 -1.02 -16.23
N LYS A 190 -2.55 -0.62 -15.53
CA LYS A 190 -3.08 0.74 -15.64
C LYS A 190 -2.04 1.78 -15.20
N LEU A 191 -1.36 1.52 -14.08
CA LEU A 191 -0.31 2.41 -13.59
C LEU A 191 0.87 2.53 -14.57
N ALA A 192 1.24 1.46 -15.26
CA ALA A 192 2.28 1.48 -16.28
C ALA A 192 1.85 2.28 -17.52
N GLN A 193 0.58 2.19 -17.93
CA GLN A 193 0.03 2.97 -19.04
C GLN A 193 -0.01 4.47 -18.75
N ASP A 194 -0.29 4.85 -17.50
CA ASP A 194 -0.48 6.25 -17.12
C ASP A 194 0.85 6.97 -16.77
N SER A 195 1.98 6.27 -16.67
CA SER A 195 3.24 6.78 -16.09
C SER A 195 4.40 6.87 -17.09
N TYR A 196 5.29 7.84 -16.86
CA TYR A 196 6.59 7.97 -17.55
C TYR A 196 7.75 7.26 -16.83
N ASN A 197 7.60 6.95 -15.53
CA ASN A 197 8.55 6.14 -14.77
C ASN A 197 7.84 4.86 -14.33
N THR A 198 8.08 3.80 -15.09
CA THR A 198 7.31 2.55 -15.03
C THR A 198 8.14 1.36 -14.55
N ASN A 199 9.47 1.48 -14.44
CA ASN A 199 10.36 0.34 -14.21
C ASN A 199 9.99 -0.46 -12.95
N GLU A 200 9.70 0.20 -11.83
CA GLU A 200 9.31 -0.49 -10.60
C GLU A 200 7.95 -1.20 -10.75
N VAL A 201 6.99 -0.54 -11.41
CA VAL A 201 5.63 -1.07 -11.65
C VAL A 201 5.70 -2.28 -12.58
N LEU A 202 6.48 -2.18 -13.67
CA LEU A 202 6.71 -3.26 -14.63
C LEU A 202 7.53 -4.40 -14.01
N LEU A 203 8.49 -4.13 -13.13
CA LEU A 203 9.17 -5.16 -12.36
C LEU A 203 8.19 -5.95 -11.48
N ARG A 204 7.36 -5.24 -10.70
CA ARG A 204 6.33 -5.87 -9.85
C ARG A 204 5.36 -6.69 -10.69
N LEU A 205 4.91 -6.17 -11.84
CA LEU A 205 4.05 -6.89 -12.78
C LEU A 205 4.76 -8.12 -13.36
N GLY A 206 6.06 -8.03 -13.63
CA GLY A 206 6.84 -9.15 -14.19
C GLY A 206 6.92 -10.28 -13.19
N ILE A 207 7.16 -9.96 -11.92
CA ILE A 207 7.15 -10.93 -10.82
C ILE A 207 5.78 -11.55 -10.62
N VAL A 208 4.70 -10.78 -10.73
CA VAL A 208 3.33 -11.32 -10.74
C VAL A 208 3.17 -12.34 -11.86
N TYR A 209 3.66 -12.06 -13.06
CA TYR A 209 3.60 -13.01 -14.18
C TYR A 209 4.47 -14.26 -13.98
N LEU A 210 5.63 -14.14 -13.32
CA LEU A 210 6.43 -15.31 -12.92
C LEU A 210 5.66 -16.25 -11.98
N ILE A 211 4.77 -15.69 -11.16
CA ILE A 211 3.92 -16.45 -10.25
C ILE A 211 2.72 -17.05 -10.98
N THR A 212 2.13 -16.32 -11.93
CA THR A 212 0.91 -16.74 -12.63
C THR A 212 1.12 -17.63 -13.85
N GLY A 213 2.34 -17.84 -14.38
CA GLY A 213 2.55 -18.51 -15.68
C GLY A 213 2.09 -19.98 -15.84
N ASP A 214 1.16 -20.46 -15.02
CA ASP A 214 0.38 -21.69 -15.22
C ASP A 214 -1.15 -21.41 -15.13
N SER A 215 -1.55 -20.13 -15.24
CA SER A 215 -2.89 -19.66 -14.82
C SER A 215 -4.04 -19.93 -15.79
N ASN A 216 -3.80 -20.64 -16.90
CA ASN A 216 -4.90 -21.26 -17.65
C ASN A 216 -5.54 -22.45 -16.92
N ASP A 217 -5.02 -22.87 -15.75
CA ASP A 217 -5.71 -23.84 -14.88
C ASP A 217 -6.77 -23.20 -13.97
N TYR A 218 -6.87 -21.86 -13.87
CA TYR A 218 -7.93 -21.24 -13.06
C TYR A 218 -9.36 -21.55 -13.54
N ASP A 219 -9.51 -21.93 -14.82
CA ASP A 219 -10.79 -22.30 -15.44
C ASP A 219 -11.02 -23.82 -15.49
N LYS A 220 -10.01 -24.67 -15.26
CA LYS A 220 -10.15 -26.13 -15.32
C LYS A 220 -10.64 -26.77 -14.02
N ALA A 221 -10.48 -26.11 -12.87
CA ALA A 221 -11.17 -26.50 -11.64
C ALA A 221 -12.66 -26.10 -11.63
N ALA A 222 -13.15 -25.39 -12.65
CA ALA A 222 -14.56 -25.04 -12.82
C ALA A 222 -15.39 -26.15 -13.51
N ALA A 223 -14.80 -27.33 -13.78
CA ALA A 223 -15.58 -28.50 -14.16
C ALA A 223 -16.21 -29.12 -12.90
N PRO A 224 -17.55 -29.31 -12.83
CA PRO A 224 -18.18 -29.89 -11.66
C PRO A 224 -17.62 -31.30 -11.42
N ALA A 225 -17.08 -31.50 -10.21
CA ALA A 225 -16.58 -32.78 -9.75
C ALA A 225 -17.70 -33.84 -9.82
N GLY A 226 -17.59 -34.75 -10.78
CA GLY A 226 -18.32 -36.02 -10.74
C GLY A 226 -17.81 -36.87 -9.57
N PRO A 227 -18.65 -37.73 -8.98
CA PRO A 227 -18.30 -38.40 -7.73
C PRO A 227 -17.40 -39.59 -8.03
N ALA A 228 -16.18 -39.61 -7.48
CA ALA A 228 -15.55 -40.83 -6.97
C ALA A 228 -14.25 -40.51 -6.25
N ALA A 229 -14.24 -40.83 -4.96
CA ALA A 229 -13.03 -41.02 -4.18
C ALA A 229 -12.18 -42.15 -4.79
N ALA A 230 -10.90 -41.90 -5.06
CA ALA A 230 -9.81 -42.89 -4.93
C ALA A 230 -8.44 -42.28 -5.25
N SER A 231 -7.48 -42.56 -4.37
CA SER A 231 -6.02 -42.43 -4.50
C SER A 231 -5.40 -41.01 -4.44
N VAL A 232 -5.13 -40.59 -3.20
CA VAL A 232 -3.97 -39.76 -2.87
C VAL A 232 -2.72 -40.57 -3.24
N GLY A 233 -2.11 -40.28 -4.40
CA GLY A 233 -0.89 -40.98 -4.81
C GLY A 233 -0.46 -40.89 -6.27
N ALA A 234 -1.29 -40.40 -7.20
CA ALA A 234 -1.00 -40.51 -8.64
C ALA A 234 -1.11 -39.21 -9.47
N GLN A 235 -0.98 -38.04 -8.85
CA GLN A 235 -0.89 -36.73 -9.56
C GLN A 235 0.48 -36.06 -9.42
N ALA A 236 1.54 -36.85 -9.22
CA ALA A 236 2.92 -36.35 -9.13
C ALA A 236 3.75 -36.53 -10.43
N ALA A 237 3.19 -37.14 -11.48
CA ALA A 237 3.94 -37.48 -12.70
C ALA A 237 3.71 -36.55 -13.91
N ALA A 238 2.87 -35.52 -13.79
CA ALA A 238 2.59 -34.56 -14.87
C ALA A 238 3.24 -33.17 -14.66
N ALA A 239 4.10 -33.01 -13.65
CA ALA A 239 4.76 -31.73 -13.33
C ALA A 239 5.97 -31.39 -14.24
N GLY A 240 6.31 -32.26 -15.20
CA GLY A 240 7.43 -32.06 -16.13
C GLY A 240 7.14 -31.10 -17.28
N SER A 241 5.89 -30.65 -17.48
CA SER A 241 5.51 -29.77 -18.61
C SER A 241 5.03 -28.36 -18.21
N SER A 242 4.90 -28.04 -16.92
CA SER A 242 4.42 -26.71 -16.49
C SER A 242 5.54 -25.66 -16.43
N ALA A 243 6.79 -26.05 -16.17
CA ALA A 243 7.93 -25.13 -16.06
C ALA A 243 8.30 -24.43 -17.39
N GLY A 244 8.16 -25.13 -18.52
CA GLY A 244 8.37 -24.54 -19.85
C GLY A 244 7.27 -23.54 -20.22
N ALA A 245 6.01 -23.87 -19.90
CA ALA A 245 4.86 -22.99 -20.09
C ALA A 245 4.95 -21.72 -19.24
N LEU A 246 5.33 -21.85 -17.95
CA LEU A 246 5.63 -20.76 -17.03
C LEU A 246 6.66 -19.77 -17.59
N ALA A 247 7.74 -20.30 -18.18
CA ALA A 247 8.77 -19.46 -18.75
C ALA A 247 8.34 -18.81 -20.08
N ASP A 248 7.59 -19.51 -20.93
CA ASP A 248 7.12 -18.96 -22.20
C ASP A 248 6.03 -17.89 -21.98
N GLU A 249 5.17 -18.07 -20.99
CA GLU A 249 4.17 -17.07 -20.58
C GLU A 249 4.82 -15.87 -19.90
N ALA A 250 5.84 -16.08 -19.05
CA ALA A 250 6.66 -15.00 -18.49
C ALA A 250 7.38 -14.19 -19.58
N ASN A 251 7.89 -14.84 -20.63
CA ASN A 251 8.51 -14.16 -21.77
C ASN A 251 7.47 -13.40 -22.62
N ALA A 252 6.28 -13.96 -22.84
CA ALA A 252 5.19 -13.27 -23.52
C ALA A 252 4.68 -12.06 -22.71
N ALA A 253 4.64 -12.20 -21.39
CA ALA A 253 4.36 -11.12 -20.45
C ALA A 253 5.44 -10.03 -20.50
N PHE A 254 6.72 -10.41 -20.57
CA PHE A 254 7.82 -9.47 -20.76
C PHE A 254 7.72 -8.73 -22.10
N ASP A 255 7.33 -9.41 -23.17
CA ASP A 255 7.03 -8.77 -24.45
C ASP A 255 5.86 -7.78 -24.33
N ALA A 256 4.81 -8.13 -23.57
CA ALA A 256 3.70 -7.24 -23.28
C ALA A 256 4.15 -6.01 -22.47
N GLN A 257 5.06 -6.17 -21.51
CA GLN A 257 5.65 -5.06 -20.76
C GLN A 257 6.54 -4.17 -21.62
N THR A 258 7.30 -4.77 -22.53
CA THR A 258 8.13 -4.03 -23.51
C THR A 258 7.27 -3.20 -24.46
N ARG A 259 6.03 -3.63 -24.73
CA ARG A 259 5.05 -2.84 -25.48
C ARG A 259 4.49 -1.66 -24.66
N LEU A 260 4.43 -1.78 -23.34
CA LEU A 260 4.04 -0.69 -22.45
C LEU A 260 5.17 0.35 -22.33
N ASP A 261 6.42 -0.11 -22.25
CA ASP A 261 7.60 0.74 -22.23
C ASP A 261 8.79 0.06 -22.92
N PHE A 262 9.18 0.57 -24.09
CA PHE A 262 10.32 0.02 -24.84
C PHE A 262 11.66 0.19 -24.11
N GLY A 263 11.77 1.18 -23.22
CA GLY A 263 12.94 1.40 -22.38
C GLY A 263 13.10 0.34 -21.29
N PHE A 264 12.00 -0.28 -20.86
CA PHE A 264 12.02 -1.31 -19.80
C PHE A 264 12.87 -2.51 -20.18
N ALA A 265 12.82 -2.98 -21.42
CA ALA A 265 13.60 -4.14 -21.85
C ALA A 265 15.12 -3.93 -21.73
N LYS A 266 15.56 -2.68 -21.77
CA LYS A 266 16.97 -2.27 -21.62
C LYS A 266 17.32 -1.86 -20.20
N SER A 267 16.33 -1.76 -19.31
CA SER A 267 16.55 -1.40 -17.92
C SER A 267 17.10 -2.59 -17.14
N ARG A 268 17.68 -2.28 -15.98
CA ARG A 268 18.14 -3.29 -15.03
C ARG A 268 16.97 -4.17 -14.58
N GLU A 269 15.82 -3.57 -14.33
CA GLU A 269 14.61 -4.27 -13.89
C GLU A 269 14.06 -5.20 -14.96
N GLY A 270 14.02 -4.77 -16.22
CA GLY A 270 13.51 -5.60 -17.30
C GLY A 270 14.41 -6.79 -17.59
N ALA A 271 15.72 -6.58 -17.62
CA ALA A 271 16.62 -7.70 -17.73
C ALA A 271 16.43 -8.67 -16.53
N LEU A 272 16.07 -8.20 -15.31
CA LEU A 272 15.93 -9.05 -14.11
C LEU A 272 14.78 -10.00 -14.23
N VAL A 273 13.65 -9.50 -14.69
CA VAL A 273 12.50 -10.33 -15.01
C VAL A 273 12.89 -11.40 -16.03
N ARG A 274 13.61 -11.04 -17.09
CA ARG A 274 14.04 -11.97 -18.14
C ARG A 274 15.00 -13.04 -17.60
N ASP A 275 16.01 -12.66 -16.83
CA ASP A 275 17.02 -13.62 -16.35
C ASP A 275 16.44 -14.54 -15.27
N LEU A 276 15.50 -14.04 -14.45
CA LEU A 276 14.70 -14.87 -13.54
C LEU A 276 13.81 -15.86 -14.30
N ALA A 277 13.12 -15.41 -15.36
CA ALA A 277 12.33 -16.28 -16.23
C ALA A 277 13.21 -17.34 -16.91
N ALA A 278 14.43 -16.99 -17.34
CA ALA A 278 15.38 -17.94 -17.91
C ALA A 278 15.87 -18.98 -16.89
N ALA A 279 16.14 -18.57 -15.64
CA ALA A 279 16.52 -19.49 -14.57
C ALA A 279 15.37 -20.45 -14.21
N LEU A 280 14.13 -19.94 -14.20
CA LEU A 280 12.92 -20.76 -14.10
C LEU A 280 12.83 -21.70 -15.32
N LYS A 281 13.03 -21.26 -16.56
CA LYS A 281 12.98 -22.16 -17.74
C LYS A 281 14.00 -23.29 -17.66
N ALA A 282 15.22 -22.96 -17.23
CA ALA A 282 16.36 -23.86 -17.21
C ALA A 282 16.41 -24.81 -16.01
N ASP A 283 15.45 -24.72 -15.08
CA ASP A 283 15.51 -25.46 -13.81
C ASP A 283 16.76 -25.20 -12.97
N ASN A 284 17.28 -23.98 -13.08
CA ASN A 284 18.50 -23.57 -12.40
C ASN A 284 18.18 -22.81 -11.11
N LEU A 285 17.90 -23.55 -10.04
CA LEU A 285 17.64 -23.00 -8.70
C LEU A 285 18.78 -22.10 -8.20
N GLN A 286 20.03 -22.49 -8.45
CA GLN A 286 21.20 -21.72 -7.97
C GLN A 286 21.27 -20.36 -8.65
N GLN A 287 21.10 -20.31 -9.97
CA GLN A 287 21.07 -19.04 -10.71
C GLN A 287 19.89 -18.18 -10.27
N PHE A 288 18.70 -18.77 -10.06
CA PHE A 288 17.54 -18.03 -9.56
C PHE A 288 17.81 -17.36 -8.19
N VAL A 289 18.36 -18.13 -7.24
CA VAL A 289 18.72 -17.62 -5.90
C VAL A 289 19.83 -16.58 -5.98
N LYS A 290 20.82 -16.76 -6.86
CA LYS A 290 21.86 -15.77 -7.13
C LYS A 290 21.27 -14.42 -7.54
N LEU A 291 20.37 -14.44 -8.53
CA LEU A 291 19.71 -13.24 -9.04
C LEU A 291 18.86 -12.55 -7.97
N LEU A 292 18.12 -13.33 -7.18
CA LEU A 292 17.33 -12.83 -6.06
C LEU A 292 18.20 -12.12 -5.00
N MET A 293 19.32 -12.74 -4.60
CA MET A 293 20.22 -12.18 -3.59
C MET A 293 21.01 -10.96 -4.10
N GLN A 294 21.25 -10.87 -5.40
CA GLN A 294 21.97 -9.75 -6.03
C GLN A 294 21.10 -8.52 -6.27
N TYR A 295 19.77 -8.64 -6.19
CA TYR A 295 18.91 -7.49 -6.35
C TYR A 295 18.91 -6.63 -5.07
N PRO A 296 19.42 -5.38 -5.11
CA PRO A 296 19.62 -4.57 -3.92
C PRO A 296 18.31 -4.00 -3.37
N GLY A 297 17.21 -4.06 -4.14
CA GLY A 297 16.01 -3.27 -3.86
C GLY A 297 16.28 -1.77 -3.95
N THR A 298 15.21 -0.97 -3.86
CA THR A 298 15.31 0.50 -3.72
C THR A 298 15.30 0.93 -2.26
N ASN A 299 14.63 0.16 -1.40
CA ASN A 299 14.57 0.33 0.05
C ASN A 299 14.28 -1.05 0.70
N GLU A 300 14.28 -1.10 2.04
CA GLU A 300 14.07 -2.33 2.80
C GLU A 300 12.67 -2.95 2.59
N GLU A 301 11.63 -2.12 2.51
CA GLU A 301 10.25 -2.57 2.26
C GLU A 301 10.11 -3.23 0.89
N SER A 302 10.63 -2.59 -0.17
CA SER A 302 10.68 -3.13 -1.53
C SER A 302 11.49 -4.42 -1.57
N LYS A 303 12.64 -4.47 -0.88
CA LYS A 303 13.44 -5.69 -0.79
C LYS A 303 12.64 -6.84 -0.15
N ALA A 304 11.99 -6.60 0.98
CA ALA A 304 11.16 -7.60 1.66
C ALA A 304 9.98 -8.06 0.78
N TRP A 305 9.37 -7.13 0.04
CA TRP A 305 8.32 -7.45 -0.93
C TRP A 305 8.87 -8.36 -2.05
N TYR A 306 9.99 -8.00 -2.67
CA TYR A 306 10.60 -8.79 -3.75
C TYR A 306 11.02 -10.17 -3.27
N GLU A 307 11.66 -10.27 -2.10
CA GLU A 307 12.01 -11.56 -1.49
C GLU A 307 10.76 -12.43 -1.30
N THR A 308 9.69 -11.88 -0.72
CA THR A 308 8.44 -12.62 -0.48
C THR A 308 7.83 -13.14 -1.78
N MET A 309 7.69 -12.27 -2.77
CA MET A 309 7.03 -12.61 -4.03
C MET A 309 7.88 -13.53 -4.91
N LEU A 310 9.20 -13.36 -4.93
CA LEU A 310 10.09 -14.25 -5.67
C LEU A 310 10.26 -15.62 -4.99
N MET A 311 10.24 -15.68 -3.65
CA MET A 311 10.15 -16.96 -2.94
C MET A 311 8.87 -17.70 -3.32
N LEU A 312 7.75 -16.99 -3.46
CA LEU A 312 6.49 -17.57 -3.94
C LEU A 312 6.63 -18.10 -5.37
N ALA A 313 7.19 -17.30 -6.29
CA ALA A 313 7.44 -17.69 -7.68
C ALA A 313 8.30 -18.95 -7.78
N GLY A 314 9.41 -18.99 -7.03
CA GLY A 314 10.28 -20.16 -6.98
C GLY A 314 9.64 -21.36 -6.28
N GLY A 315 8.78 -21.13 -5.27
CA GLY A 315 8.10 -22.19 -4.52
C GLY A 315 7.07 -22.97 -5.33
N TYR A 316 6.40 -22.32 -6.29
CA TYR A 316 5.54 -23.03 -7.25
C TYR A 316 6.33 -24.06 -8.08
N LYS A 317 7.59 -23.75 -8.40
CA LYS A 317 8.45 -24.58 -9.23
C LYS A 317 9.25 -25.61 -8.45
N TRP A 318 10.08 -25.13 -7.52
CA TRP A 318 10.92 -25.94 -6.65
C TRP A 318 10.18 -26.10 -5.32
N LYS A 319 9.20 -27.01 -5.29
CA LYS A 319 8.30 -27.26 -4.16
C LYS A 319 9.04 -27.30 -2.81
N GLY A 320 8.35 -26.89 -1.75
CA GLY A 320 8.86 -26.90 -0.38
C GLY A 320 9.82 -25.73 -0.11
N ASN A 321 10.73 -25.90 0.85
CA ASN A 321 11.63 -24.83 1.28
C ASN A 321 12.91 -24.73 0.42
N ALA A 322 12.91 -25.20 -0.83
CA ALA A 322 14.12 -25.32 -1.66
C ALA A 322 14.82 -23.99 -1.91
N VAL A 323 14.06 -22.95 -2.30
CA VAL A 323 14.58 -21.59 -2.49
C VAL A 323 15.20 -21.04 -1.20
N LYS A 324 14.50 -21.19 -0.08
CA LYS A 324 14.97 -20.75 1.24
C LYS A 324 16.21 -21.51 1.69
N ALA A 325 16.25 -22.83 1.48
CA ALA A 325 17.38 -23.67 1.84
C ALA A 325 18.65 -23.31 1.02
N GLU A 326 18.50 -23.08 -0.27
CA GLU A 326 19.61 -22.66 -1.12
C GLU A 326 20.06 -21.23 -0.76
N MET A 327 19.16 -20.29 -0.46
CA MET A 327 19.54 -18.97 0.07
C MET A 327 20.39 -19.09 1.35
N GLU A 328 19.98 -19.93 2.31
CA GLU A 328 20.74 -20.15 3.54
C GLU A 328 22.09 -20.83 3.29
N ARG A 329 22.16 -21.73 2.30
CA ARG A 329 23.42 -22.31 1.85
C ARG A 329 24.35 -21.24 1.25
N GLN A 330 23.84 -20.38 0.39
CA GLN A 330 24.63 -19.31 -0.26
C GLN A 330 25.10 -18.24 0.73
N LYS A 331 24.35 -17.99 1.82
CA LYS A 331 24.84 -17.16 2.93
C LYS A 331 26.04 -17.79 3.66
N ARG A 332 26.12 -19.12 3.73
CA ARG A 332 27.19 -19.87 4.40
C ARG A 332 28.39 -20.12 3.50
N GLN A 333 28.14 -20.32 2.22
CA GLN A 333 29.11 -20.53 1.16
C GLN A 333 28.74 -19.60 0.00
N PRO A 334 29.25 -18.36 0.00
CA PRO A 334 29.01 -17.44 -1.10
C PRO A 334 29.42 -18.08 -2.42
N PHE A 335 28.68 -17.79 -3.49
CA PHE A 335 29.02 -18.24 -4.84
C PHE A 335 30.52 -18.06 -5.11
N GLU A 336 31.24 -19.16 -5.35
CA GLU A 336 32.56 -19.07 -5.95
C GLU A 336 32.38 -18.49 -7.35
N ASP A 337 33.08 -17.39 -7.65
CA ASP A 337 33.18 -16.89 -9.02
C ASP A 337 33.96 -17.93 -9.84
N SER A 338 33.26 -18.96 -10.33
CA SER A 338 33.81 -19.87 -11.30
C SER A 338 34.16 -19.06 -12.55
N GLN A 339 35.46 -18.85 -12.76
CA GLN A 339 36.04 -18.27 -13.97
C GLN A 339 35.81 -19.15 -15.23
N ASN A 340 34.89 -20.13 -15.21
CA ASN A 340 34.59 -20.98 -16.35
C ASN A 340 33.09 -21.30 -16.45
N GLY A 341 32.38 -20.41 -17.12
CA GLY A 341 31.01 -20.57 -17.61
C GLY A 341 30.69 -19.32 -18.41
N GLY A 342 30.37 -19.47 -19.70
CA GLY A 342 30.40 -18.40 -20.69
C GLY A 342 29.74 -17.10 -20.23
N GLN A 343 30.38 -15.98 -20.59
CA GLN A 343 30.00 -14.60 -20.31
C GLN A 343 28.47 -14.38 -20.34
N GLN A 344 27.85 -14.39 -19.16
CA GLN A 344 26.65 -13.61 -18.91
C GLN A 344 27.06 -12.55 -17.90
N GLN A 345 27.29 -11.35 -18.41
CA GLN A 345 27.62 -10.17 -17.60
C GLN A 345 26.48 -9.92 -16.60
N PRO A 346 26.79 -9.57 -15.34
CA PRO A 346 25.77 -9.18 -14.39
C PRO A 346 25.20 -7.81 -14.80
N TRP A 347 23.89 -7.76 -15.04
CA TRP A 347 23.07 -6.55 -14.99
C TRP A 347 23.64 -5.31 -15.70
N GLY A 348 23.62 -5.31 -17.04
CA GLY A 348 23.66 -4.14 -17.96
C GLY A 348 24.63 -3.00 -17.61
N ASP A 349 25.69 -2.81 -18.42
CA ASP A 349 26.72 -1.77 -18.33
C ASP A 349 26.28 -0.46 -17.62
N GLN A 350 26.83 -0.23 -16.41
CA GLN A 350 26.63 1.00 -15.66
C GLN A 350 27.51 2.14 -16.19
N PRO A 351 26.96 3.36 -16.29
CA PRO A 351 27.58 4.52 -15.70
C PRO A 351 26.94 4.81 -14.33
N GLU A 352 27.72 5.38 -13.41
CA GLU A 352 27.27 5.81 -12.08
C GLU A 352 25.92 6.56 -12.11
N PRO A 353 25.13 6.54 -11.02
CA PRO A 353 23.93 7.36 -10.93
C PRO A 353 24.31 8.83 -11.13
N GLN A 354 24.00 9.37 -12.32
CA GLN A 354 24.12 10.78 -12.58
C GLN A 354 23.25 11.49 -11.54
N ARG A 355 23.90 12.14 -10.56
CA ARG A 355 23.25 13.19 -9.80
C ARG A 355 22.70 14.16 -10.84
N TYR A 356 21.38 14.32 -10.87
CA TYR A 356 20.75 15.32 -11.71
C TYR A 356 21.38 16.67 -11.41
N SER A 357 22.30 17.10 -12.28
CA SER A 357 22.77 18.48 -12.29
C SER A 357 21.56 19.34 -12.64
N GLN A 358 21.12 20.16 -11.69
CA GLN A 358 20.11 21.18 -11.96
C GLN A 358 20.53 21.99 -13.20
N PRO A 359 19.61 22.26 -14.15
CA PRO A 359 19.90 23.21 -15.20
C PRO A 359 20.14 24.58 -14.55
N GLN A 360 21.37 25.10 -14.63
CA GLN A 360 21.64 26.50 -14.35
C GLN A 360 20.88 27.34 -15.38
N HIS A 361 19.66 27.77 -15.03
CA HIS A 361 19.03 28.89 -15.69
C HIS A 361 19.79 30.15 -15.28
N GLN A 362 20.65 30.65 -16.17
CA GLN A 362 21.07 32.03 -16.15
C GLN A 362 19.89 32.89 -16.63
N PRO A 363 19.33 33.79 -15.80
CA PRO A 363 18.37 34.76 -16.30
C PRO A 363 19.11 35.84 -17.10
N GLN A 364 18.79 35.96 -18.39
CA GLN A 364 19.08 37.16 -19.16
C GLN A 364 18.28 38.32 -18.57
N TYR A 365 18.96 39.23 -17.86
CA TYR A 365 18.38 40.48 -17.42
C TYR A 365 18.22 41.44 -18.61
N SER A 366 16.98 41.59 -19.07
CA SER A 366 16.55 42.76 -19.82
C SER A 366 16.21 43.87 -18.82
N SER A 367 16.98 44.95 -18.84
CA SER A 367 16.79 46.12 -17.96
C SER A 367 15.38 46.72 -18.06
N PRO A 368 14.70 47.00 -16.94
CA PRO A 368 13.53 47.87 -16.94
C PRO A 368 13.93 49.35 -16.74
N PRO A 369 13.14 50.31 -17.29
CA PRO A 369 13.41 51.73 -17.12
C PRO A 369 13.11 52.18 -15.68
N GLN A 370 14.01 53.01 -15.15
CA GLN A 370 13.94 53.68 -13.84
C GLN A 370 12.67 54.52 -13.72
N HIS A 371 11.97 54.49 -12.57
CA HIS A 371 11.21 55.62 -11.98
C HIS A 371 11.11 55.46 -10.44
N ALA A 372 10.98 56.62 -9.78
CA ALA A 372 11.24 57.05 -8.39
C ALA A 372 10.61 56.30 -7.18
N PRO A 373 11.10 56.55 -5.93
CA PRO A 373 10.86 55.71 -4.74
C PRO A 373 9.65 56.14 -3.90
N GLY A 374 9.01 55.18 -3.22
CA GLY A 374 7.94 55.45 -2.26
C GLY A 374 7.63 54.27 -1.33
N THR A 375 8.09 54.42 -0.08
CA THR A 375 7.53 53.87 1.18
C THR A 375 7.63 52.36 1.46
N GLN A 376 8.50 52.02 2.42
CA GLN A 376 8.55 50.73 3.12
C GLN A 376 7.32 50.53 4.02
N VAL A 377 6.75 49.33 4.00
CA VAL A 377 5.99 48.77 5.13
C VAL A 377 6.49 47.34 5.36
N LYS A 378 6.98 47.08 6.58
CA LYS A 378 7.37 45.77 7.11
C LYS A 378 6.15 44.99 7.59
N ASN A 379 6.20 43.66 7.55
CA ASN A 379 5.62 42.68 8.49
C ASN A 379 6.31 41.32 8.18
N GLU A 380 7.29 40.83 8.96
CA GLU A 380 7.17 40.03 10.21
C GLU A 380 6.35 38.73 9.99
N THR A 381 7.04 37.64 9.60
CA THR A 381 7.47 36.46 10.40
C THR A 381 6.39 35.38 10.54
N ASP A 382 6.63 34.26 9.85
CA ASP A 382 5.90 32.98 9.93
C ASP A 382 6.78 31.99 10.75
N PRO A 383 6.26 31.28 11.77
CA PRO A 383 7.06 30.35 12.56
C PRO A 383 7.22 28.98 11.91
N ASP A 384 8.45 28.46 11.95
CA ASP A 384 8.90 27.14 11.50
C ASP A 384 8.03 25.97 11.98
N VAL A 385 7.66 25.09 11.05
CA VAL A 385 7.03 23.79 11.31
C VAL A 385 8.13 22.72 11.38
N PRO A 386 8.29 21.98 12.50
CA PRO A 386 9.30 20.93 12.60
C PRO A 386 8.92 19.62 11.88
N ASP A 387 9.96 18.94 11.40
CA ASP A 387 9.98 17.78 10.51
C ASP A 387 9.50 16.48 11.17
N ALA A 388 8.85 15.60 10.38
CA ALA A 388 8.03 14.48 10.83
C ALA A 388 8.80 13.19 11.22
N ASN A 389 10.06 13.31 11.65
CA ASN A 389 10.95 12.18 11.94
C ASN A 389 11.24 11.92 13.42
N GLU A 390 10.57 12.60 14.36
CA GLU A 390 10.91 12.50 15.80
C GLU A 390 10.00 11.57 16.64
N TRP A 391 9.30 10.62 16.05
CA TRP A 391 8.39 9.73 16.79
C TRP A 391 8.79 8.26 16.58
N ALA A 392 9.82 7.85 17.32
CA ALA A 392 10.22 6.46 17.55
C ALA A 392 9.81 6.03 18.96
#